data_AF-A0A3M1SHM0-F1
#
_entry.id   AF-A0A3M1SHM0-F1
#
_cell.length_a   1.000
_cell.length_b   1.000
_cell.length_c   1.000
_cell.angle_alpha   90.00
_cell.angle_beta   90.00
_cell.angle_gamma   90.00
#
_symmetry.space_group_name_H-M   'P 1'
#
loop_
_entity.id
_entity.type
_entity.pdbx_description
1 polymer ?
#
loop_
_entity_poly.entity_id
_entity_poly.type
_entity_poly.pdbx_seq_one_letter_code
_entity_poly.pdbx_strand_id
1 'polypeptide(L)' 'MKQENPLGLKKIHHVEFYVGNAKQAEFYYRKAFGFSRIAYSGLETGNRETTSYVMRQNRVTFVLTTPLEPDHYA' A
#
# COMPACT_ATOMS: atom_id res chain seq x y z
N MET A 1 4.02 37.24 1.99
CA MET A 1 5.28 36.46 1.94
C MET A 1 4.95 35.08 1.42
N LYS A 2 5.65 34.57 0.39
CA LYS A 2 5.49 33.17 -0.01
C LYS A 2 6.03 32.32 1.14
N GLN A 3 5.19 31.49 1.73
CA GLN A 3 5.64 30.54 2.73
C GLN A 3 6.43 29.46 1.98
N GLU A 4 7.76 29.56 2.04
CA GLU A 4 8.66 28.57 1.47
C GLU A 4 8.53 27.28 2.25
N ASN A 5 8.47 26.16 1.52
CA ASN A 5 8.37 24.81 2.07
C ASN A 5 9.61 24.50 2.92
N PRO A 6 9.53 24.56 4.27
CA PRO A 6 10.72 24.52 5.12
C PRO A 6 11.36 23.13 5.18
N LEU A 7 10.63 22.10 4.71
CA LEU A 7 11.04 20.71 4.74
C LEU A 7 11.38 20.16 3.35
N GLY A 8 11.24 20.95 2.28
CA GLY A 8 11.48 20.49 0.91
C GLY A 8 10.59 19.32 0.46
N LEU A 9 9.39 19.17 1.05
CA LEU A 9 8.42 18.13 0.68
C LEU A 9 8.08 18.18 -0.81
N LYS A 10 8.25 17.06 -1.51
CA LYS A 10 8.05 16.99 -2.96
C LYS A 10 6.63 16.60 -3.36
N LYS A 11 6.12 15.52 -2.76
CA LYS A 11 4.80 14.94 -3.03
C LYS A 11 4.52 13.81 -2.03
N ILE A 12 3.26 13.40 -1.94
CA ILE A 12 2.88 12.13 -1.31
C ILE A 12 3.46 10.97 -2.13
N HIS A 13 4.16 10.05 -1.46
CA HIS A 13 4.75 8.88 -2.11
C HIS A 13 3.70 7.78 -2.32
N HIS A 14 3.00 7.44 -1.24
CA HIS A 14 1.93 6.44 -1.17
C HIS A 14 1.08 6.67 0.08
N VAL A 15 -0.05 5.97 0.15
CA VAL A 15 -0.83 5.77 1.37
C VAL A 15 -0.86 4.26 1.64
N GLU A 16 -0.56 3.86 2.87
CA GLU A 16 -0.67 2.47 3.29
C GLU A 16 -1.95 2.27 4.10
N PHE A 17 -2.69 1.22 3.74
CA PHE A 17 -3.91 0.80 4.41
C PHE A 17 -3.67 -0.55 5.05
N TYR A 18 -3.90 -0.59 6.35
CA TYR A 18 -3.98 -1.83 7.09
C TYR A 18 -5.42 -2.35 7.03
N VAL A 19 -5.57 -3.56 6.49
CA VAL A 19 -6.85 -4.15 6.15
C VAL A 19 -6.90 -5.60 6.60
N GLY A 20 -8.11 -6.11 6.86
CA GLY A 20 -8.28 -7.50 7.29
C GLY A 20 -7.90 -8.54 6.23
N ASN A 21 -8.01 -8.21 4.93
CA ASN A 21 -7.59 -9.10 3.85
C ASN A 21 -7.07 -8.32 2.63
N ALA A 22 -5.75 -8.19 2.53
CA ALA A 22 -5.07 -7.41 1.51
C ALA A 22 -5.25 -7.98 0.09
N LYS A 23 -5.42 -9.30 -0.05
CA LYS A 23 -5.67 -9.95 -1.34
C LYS A 23 -7.06 -9.62 -1.88
N GLN A 24 -8.07 -9.63 -1.01
CA GLN A 24 -9.43 -9.24 -1.38
C GLN A 24 -9.50 -7.74 -1.68
N ALA A 25 -8.83 -6.90 -0.89
CA ALA A 25 -8.73 -5.47 -1.15
C ALA A 25 -8.02 -5.18 -2.48
N GLU A 26 -6.89 -5.84 -2.77
CA GLU A 26 -6.18 -5.72 -4.06
C GLU A 26 -7.11 -6.06 -5.22
N PHE A 27 -7.83 -7.17 -5.13
CA PHE A 27 -8.78 -7.58 -6.16
C PHE A 27 -9.84 -6.51 -6.40
N TYR A 28 -10.42 -5.97 -5.32
CA TYR A 28 -11.44 -4.91 -5.39
C TYR A 28 -10.89 -3.64 -6.05
N TYR A 29 -9.75 -3.11 -5.60
CA TYR A 29 -9.18 -1.88 -6.18
C TYR A 29 -8.74 -2.07 -7.64
N ARG A 30 -8.30 -3.27 -8.03
CA ARG A 30 -8.02 -3.57 -9.45
C ARG A 30 -9.27 -3.59 -10.30
N LYS A 31 -10.31 -4.30 -9.85
CA LYS A 31 -11.50 -4.57 -10.67
C LYS A 31 -12.51 -3.43 -10.66
N ALA A 32 -12.72 -2.78 -9.51
CA ALA A 32 -13.68 -1.70 -9.38
C ALA A 32 -13.09 -0.33 -9.75
N PHE A 33 -11.81 -0.08 -9.43
CA PHE A 33 -11.18 1.24 -9.62
C PHE A 33 -10.11 1.29 -10.71
N GLY A 34 -9.73 0.15 -11.29
CA GLY A 34 -8.76 0.11 -12.39
C GLY A 34 -7.31 0.35 -11.96
N PHE A 35 -6.96 0.07 -10.70
CA PHE A 35 -5.56 0.06 -10.27
C PHE A 35 -4.81 -1.13 -10.86
N SER A 36 -3.50 -1.00 -11.01
CA SER A 36 -2.59 -2.10 -11.37
C SER A 36 -1.72 -2.48 -10.19
N ARG A 37 -1.55 -3.78 -9.95
CA ARG A 37 -0.58 -4.29 -8.98
C ARG A 37 0.82 -4.15 -9.57
N ILE A 38 1.70 -3.41 -8.88
CA ILE A 38 3.07 -3.15 -9.34
C ILE A 38 4.14 -3.83 -8.47
N ALA A 39 3.80 -4.22 -7.24
CA ALA A 39 4.69 -5.00 -6.37
C ALA A 39 3.89 -5.84 -5.37
N TYR A 40 4.56 -6.83 -4.80
CA TYR A 40 4.02 -7.75 -3.81
C TYR A 40 5.10 -8.09 -2.77
N SER A 41 4.70 -8.22 -1.51
CA SER A 41 5.51 -8.77 -0.43
C SER A 41 4.64 -9.72 0.39
N GLY A 42 5.11 -10.93 0.65
CA GLY A 42 4.41 -11.93 1.46
C GLY A 42 5.25 -13.19 1.63
N LEU A 43 4.61 -14.29 2.02
CA LEU A 43 5.30 -15.56 2.32
C LEU A 43 6.15 -16.05 1.14
N GLU A 44 5.66 -15.88 -0.08
CA GLU A 44 6.34 -16.27 -1.32
C GLU A 44 7.57 -15.42 -1.63
N THR A 45 7.69 -14.23 -1.02
CA THR A 45 8.86 -13.35 -1.12
C THR A 45 9.71 -13.37 0.15
N GLY A 46 9.46 -14.30 1.07
CA GLY A 46 10.19 -14.43 2.34
C GLY A 46 9.73 -13.49 3.46
N ASN A 47 8.69 -12.67 3.26
CA ASN A 47 8.11 -11.88 4.34
C ASN A 47 7.09 -12.73 5.10
N ARG A 48 7.37 -12.96 6.39
CA ARG A 48 6.53 -13.80 7.27
C ARG A 48 5.65 -12.99 8.22
N GLU A 49 5.81 -11.67 8.26
CA GLU A 49 5.10 -10.79 9.18
C GLU A 49 3.81 -10.26 8.56
N THR A 50 3.85 -9.91 7.28
CA THR A 50 2.76 -9.26 6.57
C THR A 50 2.61 -9.74 5.14
N THR A 51 1.40 -9.55 4.59
CA THR A 51 1.16 -9.61 3.15
C THR A 51 0.76 -8.23 2.66
N SER A 52 1.53 -7.68 1.72
CA SER A 52 1.35 -6.33 1.18
C SER A 52 1.27 -6.33 -0.36
N TYR A 53 0.30 -5.60 -0.89
CA TYR A 53 0.11 -5.38 -2.32
C TYR A 53 0.27 -3.90 -2.65
N VAL A 54 1.21 -3.57 -3.55
CA VAL A 54 1.38 -2.20 -4.04
C VAL A 54 0.54 -1.99 -5.28
N MET A 55 -0.42 -1.08 -5.17
CA MET A 55 -1.40 -0.74 -6.18
C MET A 55 -1.14 0.65 -6.71
N ARG A 56 -1.10 0.81 -8.04
CA ARG A 56 -0.87 2.10 -8.66
C ARG A 56 -1.87 2.41 -9.77
N GLN A 57 -2.36 3.64 -9.76
CA GLN A 57 -3.11 4.26 -10.84
C GLN A 57 -2.58 5.69 -11.05
N ASN A 58 -2.00 5.95 -12.22
CA ASN A 58 -1.36 7.24 -12.54
C ASN A 58 -0.30 7.66 -11.49
N ARG A 59 -0.63 8.68 -10.69
CA ARG A 59 0.24 9.25 -9.64
C ARG A 59 -0.15 8.80 -8.23
N VAL A 60 -1.22 8.02 -8.09
CA VAL A 60 -1.72 7.50 -6.80
C VAL A 60 -1.13 6.12 -6.56
N THR A 61 -0.55 5.92 -5.38
CA THR A 61 -0.01 4.64 -4.93
C THR A 61 -0.66 4.25 -3.62
N PHE A 62 -1.28 3.08 -3.57
CA PHE A 62 -1.74 2.45 -2.34
C PHE A 62 -0.88 1.24 -2.01
N VAL A 63 -0.65 1.02 -0.72
CA VAL A 63 -0.12 -0.24 -0.20
C VAL A 63 -1.21 -0.84 0.66
N LEU A 64 -1.65 -2.06 0.33
CA LEU A 64 -2.69 -2.76 1.08
C LEU A 64 -2.02 -3.87 1.87
N THR A 65 -2.04 -3.79 3.19
CA THR A 65 -1.27 -4.66 4.09
C THR A 65 -2.19 -5.39 5.05
N THR A 66 -1.94 -6.69 5.24
CA THR A 66 -2.59 -7.53 6.25
C THR A 66 -1.53 -8.23 7.10
N PRO A 67 -1.61 -8.18 8.43
CA PRO A 67 -0.74 -8.97 9.31
C PRO A 67 -0.99 -10.47 9.13
N LEU A 68 0.07 -11.26 9.17
CA LEU A 68 -0.02 -12.72 9.12
C LEU A 68 -0.13 -13.36 10.51
N GLU A 69 0.28 -12.64 11.55
CA GLU A 69 0.22 -13.07 12.94
C GLU A 69 -0.69 -12.15 13.77
N PRO A 70 -1.45 -12.68 14.75
CA PRO A 70 -2.39 -11.89 15.55
C PRO A 70 -1.75 -10.74 16.35
N ASP A 71 -0.49 -10.92 16.75
CA ASP A 71 0.23 -9.95 17.59
C ASP A 71 0.91 -8.84 16.78
N HIS A 72 0.76 -8.86 15.45
CA HIS A 72 1.38 -7.87 14.58
C HIS A 72 0.49 -6.62 14.45
N TYR A 73 0.95 -5.48 14.98
CA TYR A 73 0.21 -4.20 15.07
C TYR A 73 -0.02 -3.45 13.74
N ALA A 74 0.17 -4.13 12.61
CA ALA A 74 -0.16 -3.59 11.29
C ALA A 74 -1.68 -3.52 11.15
#